data_AF-A0A966B083-F1
#
_entry.id   AF-A0A966B083-F1
#
_cell.length_a   1.000
_cell.length_b   1.000
_cell.length_c   1.000
_cell.angle_alpha   90.00
_cell.angle_beta   90.00
_cell.angle_gamma   90.00
#
_symmetry.space_group_name_H-M   'P 1'
#
loop_
_entity.id
_entity.type
_entity.pdbx_description
1 polymer ?
#
loop_
_entity_poly.entity_id
_entity_poly.type
_entity_poly.pdbx_seq_one_letter_code
_entity_poly.pdbx_strand_id
1 'polypeptide(L)'
;MSAQQLVSLGTLESDLGLSRVDLLLIIRELGIEPVRKGMRTWIKQEETNEIYTHLGRNNHEEPLIAEIVTIDTQEEFDSLAISRNQTNKEINDDNESFKTYSQLRLLRERIELLDLLKTTSIEVPTSDLCALLNLKRVPTLTELPNHKTGFSRMGLVFEKISKEGNRISWKVAKET
;
A
#
# COMPACT_ATOMS: atom_id res chain seq x y z
N MET A 1 -32.19 2.65 -27.06
CA MET A 1 -31.34 3.66 -26.39
C MET A 1 -32.05 4.12 -25.14
N SER A 2 -31.72 3.55 -23.99
CA SER A 2 -32.25 3.97 -22.68
C SER A 2 -31.32 5.04 -22.12
N ALA A 3 -31.79 6.29 -22.10
CA ALA A 3 -31.11 7.37 -21.39
C ALA A 3 -31.33 7.16 -19.89
N GLN A 4 -30.28 6.82 -19.15
CA GLN A 4 -30.34 6.73 -17.69
C GLN A 4 -29.87 8.05 -17.08
N GLN A 5 -30.68 8.61 -16.18
CA GLN A 5 -30.31 9.78 -15.39
C GLN A 5 -29.38 9.33 -14.26
N LEU A 6 -28.12 9.77 -14.33
CA LEU A 6 -27.07 9.39 -13.39
C LEU A 6 -26.57 10.62 -12.63
N VAL A 7 -26.45 10.49 -11.32
CA VAL A 7 -25.92 11.50 -10.41
C VAL A 7 -24.51 11.10 -10.00
N SER A 8 -23.57 12.03 -10.05
CA SER A 8 -22.19 11.75 -9.65
C SER A 8 -22.09 11.60 -8.13
N LEU A 9 -21.18 10.74 -7.66
CA LEU A 9 -20.92 10.66 -6.22
C LEU A 9 -20.38 11.95 -5.63
N GLY A 10 -19.60 12.72 -6.40
CA GLY A 10 -19.08 14.01 -5.95
C GLY A 10 -20.18 15.04 -5.69
N THR A 11 -21.24 15.04 -6.49
CA THR A 11 -22.40 15.93 -6.27
C THR A 11 -23.21 15.49 -5.05
N LEU A 12 -23.35 14.19 -4.81
CA LEU A 12 -24.02 13.67 -3.61
C LEU A 12 -23.19 13.94 -2.33
N GLU A 13 -21.87 13.86 -2.40
CA GLU A 13 -20.98 14.21 -1.30
C GLU A 13 -21.12 15.69 -0.91
N SER A 14 -21.15 16.59 -1.90
CA SER A 14 -21.32 18.02 -1.65
C SER A 14 -22.70 18.35 -1.09
N ASP A 15 -23.74 17.67 -1.55
CA ASP A 15 -25.12 17.93 -1.12
C ASP A 15 -25.42 17.35 0.27
N LEU A 16 -24.96 16.12 0.53
CA LEU A 16 -25.14 15.46 1.82
C LEU A 16 -24.09 15.92 2.86
N GLY A 17 -23.01 16.59 2.44
CA GLY A 17 -21.91 16.96 3.33
C GLY A 17 -21.28 15.75 4.03
N LEU A 18 -21.32 14.58 3.38
CA LEU A 18 -20.79 13.32 3.89
C LEU A 18 -19.43 13.01 3.27
N SER A 19 -18.59 12.28 4.00
CA SER A 19 -17.36 11.77 3.43
C SER A 19 -17.67 10.70 2.37
N ARG A 20 -16.81 10.62 1.34
CA ARG A 20 -16.91 9.59 0.29
C ARG A 20 -16.98 8.17 0.86
N VAL A 21 -16.28 7.93 1.97
CA VAL A 21 -16.25 6.62 2.63
C VAL A 21 -17.61 6.29 3.24
N ASP A 22 -18.19 7.23 4.00
CA ASP A 22 -19.50 7.03 4.65
C ASP A 22 -20.60 6.82 3.62
N LEU A 23 -20.56 7.59 2.52
CA LEU A 23 -21.53 7.49 1.45
C LEU A 23 -21.45 6.12 0.75
N LEU A 24 -20.25 5.59 0.51
CA LEU A 24 -20.05 4.24 -0.04
C LEU A 24 -20.52 3.13 0.90
N LEU A 25 -20.40 3.32 2.22
CA LEU A 25 -20.94 2.37 3.20
C LEU A 25 -22.46 2.35 3.14
N ILE A 26 -23.12 3.51 3.09
CA ILE A 26 -24.58 3.62 2.98
C ILE A 26 -25.09 2.98 1.68
N ILE A 27 -24.43 3.24 0.54
CA ILE A 27 -24.77 2.60 -0.74
C ILE A 27 -24.70 1.08 -0.63
N ARG A 28 -23.66 0.57 0.03
CA ARG A 28 -23.49 -0.87 0.25
C ARG A 28 -24.56 -1.44 1.17
N GLU A 29 -24.93 -0.72 2.24
CA GLU A 29 -26.00 -1.11 3.15
C GLU A 29 -27.36 -1.17 2.45
N LEU A 30 -27.62 -0.23 1.53
CA LEU A 30 -28.84 -0.16 0.73
C LEU A 30 -28.86 -1.15 -0.45
N GLY A 31 -27.76 -1.84 -0.72
CA GLY A 31 -27.67 -2.77 -1.86
C GLY A 31 -27.71 -2.08 -3.22
N ILE A 32 -27.44 -0.77 -3.27
CA ILE A 32 -27.41 0.01 -4.51
C ILE A 32 -26.12 -0.30 -5.26
N GLU A 33 -26.22 -0.58 -6.56
CA GLU A 33 -25.06 -0.88 -7.41
C GLU A 33 -24.59 0.38 -8.16
N PRO A 34 -23.48 1.02 -7.74
CA PRO A 34 -23.02 2.23 -8.38
C PRO A 34 -22.38 1.94 -9.75
N VAL A 35 -22.72 2.77 -10.74
CA VAL A 35 -22.16 2.70 -12.10
C VAL A 35 -20.78 3.37 -12.13
N ARG A 36 -19.75 2.61 -12.48
CA ARG A 36 -18.37 3.12 -12.61
C ARG A 36 -18.02 3.38 -14.07
N LYS A 37 -17.67 4.63 -14.39
CA LYS A 37 -17.17 5.02 -15.72
C LYS A 37 -15.85 5.77 -15.57
N GLY A 38 -14.75 5.10 -15.92
CA GLY A 38 -13.39 5.61 -15.70
C GLY A 38 -13.08 5.76 -14.21
N MET A 39 -12.66 6.95 -13.79
CA MET A 39 -12.40 7.29 -12.38
C MET A 39 -13.61 7.86 -11.64
N ARG A 40 -14.74 8.06 -12.33
CA ARG A 40 -15.97 8.61 -11.75
C ARG A 40 -16.96 7.50 -11.43
N THR A 41 -17.65 7.68 -10.31
CA THR A 41 -18.67 6.74 -9.85
C THR A 41 -19.99 7.49 -9.78
N TRP A 42 -21.04 6.83 -10.24
CA TRP A 42 -22.36 7.37 -10.50
C TRP A 42 -23.43 6.49 -9.85
N ILE A 43 -24.58 7.07 -9.53
CA ILE A 43 -25.74 6.39 -8.98
C ILE A 43 -26.96 6.79 -9.81
N LYS A 44 -27.94 5.90 -9.97
CA LYS A 44 -29.17 6.27 -10.66
C LYS A 44 -29.94 7.29 -9.85
N GLN A 45 -30.53 8.28 -10.52
CA GLN A 45 -31.37 9.29 -9.86
C GLN A 45 -32.45 8.64 -8.98
N GLU A 46 -33.05 7.54 -9.44
CA GLU A 46 -34.10 6.81 -8.71
C GLU A 46 -33.60 6.24 -7.37
N GLU A 47 -32.35 5.75 -7.34
CA GLU A 47 -31.71 5.16 -6.17
C GLU A 47 -31.22 6.22 -5.18
N THR A 48 -31.01 7.47 -5.62
CA THR A 48 -30.63 8.56 -4.70
C THR A 48 -31.72 8.85 -3.67
N ASN A 49 -32.99 8.66 -4.02
CA ASN A 49 -34.12 8.86 -3.11
C ASN A 49 -34.03 7.92 -1.89
N GLU A 50 -33.56 6.68 -2.10
CA GLU A 50 -33.37 5.69 -1.03
C GLU A 50 -32.23 6.08 -0.08
N ILE A 51 -31.20 6.77 -0.60
CA ILE A 51 -30.10 7.30 0.20
C ILE A 51 -30.59 8.46 1.09
N TYR A 52 -31.40 9.38 0.54
CA TYR A 52 -31.98 10.47 1.33
C TYR A 52 -32.93 9.97 2.43
N THR A 53 -33.78 8.98 2.12
CA THR A 53 -34.70 8.40 3.11
C THR A 53 -33.96 7.65 4.21
N HIS A 54 -32.91 6.88 3.88
CA HIS A 54 -32.07 6.20 4.86
C HIS A 54 -31.38 7.18 5.83
N LEU A 55 -30.96 8.33 5.32
CA LEU A 55 -30.32 9.38 6.10
C LEU A 55 -31.30 10.26 6.89
N GLY A 56 -32.62 10.03 6.76
CA GLY A 56 -33.65 10.84 7.41
C GLY A 56 -33.63 12.31 6.97
N ARG A 57 -33.10 12.60 5.77
CA ARG A 57 -33.01 13.95 5.22
C ARG A 57 -34.09 14.18 4.18
N ASN A 58 -34.62 15.39 4.15
CA ASN A 58 -35.59 15.78 3.13
C ASN A 58 -34.88 15.78 1.78
N ASN A 59 -35.36 14.90 0.90
CA ASN A 59 -34.95 14.87 -0.49
C ASN A 59 -35.34 16.22 -1.12
N HIS A 60 -34.38 16.92 -1.74
CA HIS A 60 -34.72 18.10 -2.51
C HIS A 60 -35.45 17.65 -3.77
N GLU A 61 -36.69 18.13 -3.98
CA GLU A 61 -37.49 17.85 -5.19
C GLU A 61 -36.82 18.38 -6.48
N GLU A 62 -35.75 19.16 -6.35
CA GLU A 62 -34.93 19.59 -7.48
C GLU A 62 -33.94 18.50 -7.89
N PRO A 63 -34.01 18.00 -9.13
CA PRO A 63 -33.12 16.94 -9.59
C PRO A 63 -31.68 17.46 -9.57
N LEU A 64 -30.86 16.87 -8.71
CA LEU A 64 -29.40 17.01 -8.75
C LEU A 64 -28.94 16.77 -10.18
N ILE A 65 -28.05 17.65 -10.67
CA ILE A 65 -27.60 17.75 -12.07
C ILE A 65 -27.31 16.36 -12.65
N ALA A 66 -28.31 15.80 -13.33
CA ALA A 66 -28.24 14.48 -13.93
C ALA A 66 -27.48 14.60 -15.25
N GLU A 67 -26.28 14.03 -15.31
CA GLU A 67 -25.56 13.95 -16.58
C GLU A 67 -26.18 12.79 -17.39
N ILE A 68 -26.75 13.09 -18.56
CA ILE A 68 -27.37 12.08 -19.42
C ILE A 68 -26.25 11.28 -20.08
N VAL A 69 -26.01 10.06 -19.60
CA VAL A 69 -25.02 9.14 -20.18
C VAL A 69 -25.76 8.11 -21.02
N THR A 70 -25.45 8.06 -22.32
CA THR A 70 -25.90 6.98 -23.20
C THR A 70 -25.14 5.70 -22.86
N ILE A 71 -25.86 4.65 -22.50
CA ILE A 71 -25.31 3.32 -22.24
C ILE A 71 -25.56 2.50 -23.51
N ASP A 72 -24.49 2.13 -24.21
CA ASP A 72 -24.58 1.14 -25.29
C ASP A 72 -24.75 -0.24 -24.66
N THR A 73 -25.95 -0.81 -24.79
CA THR A 73 -26.32 -2.14 -24.32
C THR A 73 -25.81 -3.23 -25.27
N GLN A 74 -24.51 -3.22 -25.57
CA GLN A 74 -23.89 -4.16 -26.51
C GLN A 74 -22.82 -5.03 -25.87
N GLU A 75 -23.01 -5.45 -24.61
CA GLU A 75 -22.26 -6.56 -24.01
C GLU A 75 -23.16 -7.38 -23.06
N GLU A 76 -24.29 -7.86 -23.55
CA GLU A 76 -24.92 -9.06 -22.99
C GLU A 76 -24.34 -10.28 -23.73
N PHE A 77 -23.22 -10.79 -23.22
CA PHE A 77 -22.86 -12.22 -23.12
C PHE A 77 -21.38 -12.32 -22.73
N ASP A 78 -21.07 -11.92 -21.49
CA ASP A 78 -20.06 -12.63 -20.72
C ASP A 78 -20.40 -12.65 -19.22
N SER A 79 -21.67 -12.90 -18.92
CA SER A 79 -22.12 -13.36 -17.61
C SER A 79 -21.78 -14.86 -17.44
N LEU A 80 -20.50 -15.21 -17.67
CA LEU A 80 -19.84 -16.45 -17.22
C LEU A 80 -18.33 -16.22 -17.03
N ALA A 81 -17.94 -15.06 -16.50
CA ALA A 81 -16.63 -14.87 -15.88
C ALA A 81 -16.81 -14.48 -14.41
N ILE A 82 -17.43 -15.36 -13.64
CA ILE A 82 -17.25 -15.36 -12.18
C ILE A 82 -15.74 -15.50 -11.94
N SER A 83 -15.18 -14.54 -11.21
CA SER A 83 -13.93 -14.67 -10.45
C SER A 83 -12.62 -14.81 -11.25
N ARG A 84 -12.15 -13.69 -11.83
CA ARG A 84 -10.71 -13.51 -12.10
C ARG A 84 -10.14 -12.12 -11.85
N ASN A 85 -10.99 -11.11 -11.60
CA ASN A 85 -10.54 -9.73 -11.41
C ASN A 85 -10.82 -9.14 -10.01
N GLN A 86 -11.72 -9.73 -9.20
CA GLN A 86 -11.76 -9.43 -7.76
C GLN A 86 -10.55 -10.02 -7.04
N THR A 87 -10.10 -11.19 -7.50
CA THR A 87 -8.83 -11.74 -7.08
C THR A 87 -7.68 -10.81 -7.48
N ASN A 88 -7.63 -10.07 -8.58
CA ASN A 88 -6.46 -9.19 -8.83
C ASN A 88 -6.39 -7.92 -7.96
N LYS A 89 -7.46 -7.50 -7.27
CA LYS A 89 -7.40 -6.36 -6.34
C LYS A 89 -7.26 -6.80 -4.89
N GLU A 90 -7.94 -7.88 -4.50
CA GLU A 90 -7.75 -8.53 -3.20
C GLU A 90 -6.46 -9.36 -3.16
N ILE A 91 -6.06 -10.09 -4.21
CA ILE A 91 -4.70 -10.68 -4.33
C ILE A 91 -3.65 -9.58 -4.45
N ASN A 92 -3.92 -8.38 -4.98
CA ASN A 92 -2.91 -7.32 -4.91
C ASN A 92 -2.84 -6.68 -3.53
N ASP A 93 -3.94 -6.50 -2.80
CA ASP A 93 -3.91 -5.97 -1.42
C ASP A 93 -3.40 -7.02 -0.42
N ASP A 94 -3.78 -8.29 -0.60
CA ASP A 94 -3.18 -9.45 0.03
C ASP A 94 -1.72 -9.60 -0.39
N ASN A 95 -1.33 -9.44 -1.65
CA ASN A 95 0.08 -9.48 -2.04
C ASN A 95 0.85 -8.28 -1.52
N GLU A 96 0.27 -7.09 -1.43
CA GLU A 96 0.92 -5.93 -0.83
C GLU A 96 1.05 -6.13 0.69
N SER A 97 0.04 -6.68 1.35
CA SER A 97 0.11 -7.05 2.78
C SER A 97 1.02 -8.27 3.05
N PHE A 98 1.10 -9.25 2.15
CA PHE A 98 2.04 -10.37 2.18
C PHE A 98 3.46 -9.92 1.81
N LYS A 99 3.63 -8.99 0.88
CA LYS A 99 4.93 -8.38 0.56
C LYS A 99 5.40 -7.54 1.74
N THR A 100 4.54 -6.73 2.34
CA THR A 100 4.89 -5.96 3.54
C THR A 100 5.17 -6.87 4.72
N TYR A 101 4.37 -7.92 4.96
CA TYR A 101 4.66 -8.92 5.99
C TYR A 101 5.96 -9.67 5.74
N SER A 102 6.23 -10.07 4.48
CA SER A 102 7.47 -10.73 4.09
C SER A 102 8.68 -9.81 4.22
N GLN A 103 8.54 -8.53 3.84
CA GLN A 103 9.57 -7.52 4.04
C GLN A 103 9.83 -7.26 5.53
N LEU A 104 8.78 -7.17 6.35
CA LEU A 104 8.88 -7.03 7.80
C LEU A 104 9.55 -8.25 8.44
N ARG A 105 9.21 -9.46 7.99
CA ARG A 105 9.87 -10.70 8.43
C ARG A 105 11.34 -10.72 8.05
N LEU A 106 11.69 -10.38 6.81
CA LEU A 106 13.09 -10.27 6.38
C LEU A 106 13.85 -9.19 7.16
N LEU A 107 13.21 -8.07 7.48
CA LEU A 107 13.79 -7.03 8.33
C LEU A 107 14.03 -7.55 9.75
N ARG A 108 13.07 -8.28 10.32
CA ARG A 108 13.22 -8.91 11.63
C ARG A 108 14.38 -9.90 11.65
N GLU A 109 14.44 -10.82 10.69
CA GLU A 109 15.51 -11.81 10.58
C GLU A 109 16.88 -11.11 10.44
N ARG A 110 16.96 -10.01 9.69
CA ARG A 110 18.18 -9.20 9.58
C ARG A 110 18.59 -8.55 10.89
N ILE A 111 17.63 -8.01 11.66
CA ILE A 111 17.91 -7.42 12.98
C ILE A 111 18.41 -8.50 13.95
N GLU A 112 17.78 -9.68 13.94
CA GLU A 112 18.22 -10.82 14.76
C GLU A 112 19.65 -11.26 14.38
N LEU A 113 19.97 -11.33 13.08
CA LEU A 113 21.33 -11.62 12.63
C LEU A 113 22.34 -10.54 13.05
N LEU A 114 21.98 -9.25 12.96
CA LEU A 114 22.86 -8.16 13.39
C LEU A 114 23.14 -8.21 14.90
N ASP A 115 22.14 -8.55 15.72
CA ASP A 115 22.34 -8.71 17.16
C ASP A 115 23.14 -9.97 17.50
N LEU A 116 22.97 -11.05 16.73
CA LEU A 116 23.80 -12.25 16.84
C LEU A 116 25.26 -11.95 16.46
N LEU A 117 25.51 -11.20 15.40
CA LEU A 117 26.87 -10.79 15.01
C LEU A 117 27.54 -9.93 16.09
N LYS A 118 26.75 -9.06 16.73
CA LYS A 118 27.22 -8.24 17.85
C LYS A 118 27.58 -9.08 19.08
N THR A 119 26.80 -10.12 19.42
CA THR A 119 27.06 -10.97 20.59
C THR A 119 28.17 -11.99 20.36
N THR A 120 28.21 -12.60 19.18
CA THR A 120 29.17 -13.66 18.83
C THR A 120 30.50 -13.13 18.33
N SER A 121 30.57 -11.85 17.95
CA SER A 121 31.78 -11.19 17.49
C SER A 121 32.39 -11.81 16.23
N ILE A 122 31.55 -12.51 15.45
CA ILE A 122 31.89 -13.18 14.19
C ILE A 122 32.29 -12.15 13.13
N GLU A 123 33.26 -12.53 12.30
CA GLU A 123 33.71 -11.72 11.17
C GLU A 123 32.92 -12.05 9.91
N VAL A 124 32.45 -11.01 9.22
CA VAL A 124 31.59 -11.12 8.04
C VAL A 124 32.32 -10.57 6.81
N PRO A 125 32.30 -11.25 5.65
CA PRO A 125 32.90 -10.73 4.44
C PRO A 125 32.11 -9.51 3.91
N THR A 126 32.77 -8.71 3.08
CA THR A 126 32.20 -7.44 2.59
C THR A 126 30.91 -7.63 1.78
N SER A 127 30.79 -8.71 0.99
CA SER A 127 29.57 -9.03 0.23
C SER A 127 28.37 -9.21 1.14
N ASP A 128 28.56 -9.98 2.20
CA ASP A 128 27.48 -10.43 3.08
C ASP A 128 27.07 -9.29 4.01
N LEU A 129 28.03 -8.46 4.44
CA LEU A 129 27.73 -7.23 5.17
C LEU A 129 26.87 -6.27 4.34
N CYS A 130 27.22 -6.07 3.06
CA CYS A 130 26.43 -5.25 2.15
C CYS A 130 25.02 -5.82 1.95
N ALA A 131 24.88 -7.15 1.82
CA ALA A 131 23.59 -7.81 1.70
C ALA A 131 22.72 -7.68 2.98
N LEU A 132 23.33 -7.80 4.16
CA LEU A 132 22.65 -7.63 5.45
C LEU A 132 22.14 -6.20 5.65
N LEU A 133 22.95 -5.21 5.29
CA LEU A 133 22.62 -3.79 5.44
C LEU A 133 21.82 -3.21 4.26
N ASN A 134 21.50 -4.02 3.23
CA ASN A 134 20.91 -3.60 1.95
C ASN A 134 21.70 -2.46 1.27
N LEU A 135 23.02 -2.54 1.27
CA LEU A 135 23.90 -1.53 0.67
C LEU A 135 24.47 -2.02 -0.64
N LYS A 136 24.46 -1.14 -1.66
CA LYS A 136 25.18 -1.38 -2.92
C LYS A 136 26.69 -1.33 -2.73
N ARG A 137 27.16 -0.53 -1.77
CA ARG A 137 28.60 -0.34 -1.46
C ARG A 137 28.77 0.02 0.02
N VAL A 138 29.91 -0.37 0.57
CA VAL A 138 30.33 0.02 1.93
C VAL A 138 30.44 1.56 2.01
N PRO A 139 29.92 2.18 3.09
CA PRO A 139 30.07 3.62 3.35
C PRO A 139 31.53 4.08 3.44
N THR A 140 31.73 5.40 3.44
CA THR A 140 33.05 6.01 3.65
C THR A 140 33.59 5.63 5.02
N LEU A 141 34.84 5.15 5.05
CA LEU A 141 35.51 4.74 6.28
C LEU A 141 35.87 5.97 7.10
N THR A 142 35.44 5.98 8.35
CA THR A 142 35.83 6.95 9.37
C THR A 142 36.74 6.26 10.39
N GLU A 143 37.59 7.04 11.06
CA GLU A 143 38.32 6.54 12.22
C GLU A 143 37.35 6.44 13.41
N LEU A 144 37.24 5.24 13.96
CA LEU A 144 36.44 4.96 15.16
C LEU A 144 37.23 5.36 16.42
N PRO A 145 36.55 5.56 17.56
CA PRO A 145 37.20 5.93 18.83
C PRO A 145 38.28 4.93 19.30
N ASN A 146 38.28 3.70 18.77
CA ASN A 146 39.29 2.66 19.05
C ASN A 146 40.50 2.68 18.10
N HIS A 147 40.76 3.78 17.37
CA HIS A 147 41.82 3.90 16.34
C HIS A 147 41.74 2.87 15.21
N LYS A 148 40.55 2.28 15.00
CA LYS A 148 40.28 1.34 13.91
C LYS A 148 39.54 2.04 12.78
N THR A 149 39.79 1.62 11.55
CA THR A 149 39.03 2.11 10.39
C THR A 149 37.71 1.36 10.30
N GLY A 150 36.60 2.09 10.14
CA GLY A 150 35.27 1.48 10.16
C GLY A 150 34.18 2.48 9.76
N PHE A 151 32.92 2.13 9.98
CA PHE A 151 31.81 3.08 9.84
C PHE A 151 30.72 2.76 10.87
N SER A 152 29.92 3.76 11.24
CA SER A 152 28.75 3.60 12.10
C SER A 152 27.46 3.65 11.27
N ARG A 153 26.51 2.77 11.58
CA ARG A 153 25.18 2.75 10.96
C ARG A 153 24.18 2.07 11.87
N MET A 154 22.99 2.65 12.01
CA MET A 154 21.89 2.08 12.83
C MET A 154 22.30 1.85 14.30
N GLY A 155 23.18 2.68 14.86
CA GLY A 155 23.70 2.52 16.23
C GLY A 155 24.66 1.35 16.40
N LEU A 156 25.13 0.76 15.30
CA LEU A 156 26.14 -0.30 15.27
C LEU A 156 27.40 0.22 14.59
N VAL A 157 28.54 -0.24 15.09
CA VAL A 157 29.86 0.13 14.61
C VAL A 157 30.45 -1.07 13.88
N PHE A 158 30.88 -0.86 12.65
CA PHE A 158 31.46 -1.88 11.79
C PHE A 158 32.96 -1.64 11.65
N GLU A 159 33.76 -2.48 12.28
CA GLU A 159 35.22 -2.42 12.26
C GLU A 159 35.75 -3.20 11.05
N LYS A 160 36.65 -2.59 10.29
CA LYS A 160 37.33 -3.24 9.17
C LYS A 160 38.48 -4.10 9.68
N ILE A 161 38.52 -5.36 9.27
CA ILE A 161 39.61 -6.30 9.52
C ILE A 161 40.22 -6.67 8.16
N SER A 162 41.50 -6.38 7.98
CA SER A 162 42.24 -6.78 6.78
C SER A 162 42.98 -8.08 7.08
N LYS A 163 42.65 -9.17 6.40
CA LYS A 163 43.38 -10.44 6.47
C LYS A 163 44.48 -10.49 5.42
N GLU A 164 45.47 -11.34 5.67
CA GLU A 164 46.51 -11.68 4.69
C GLU A 164 45.84 -12.24 3.41
N GLY A 165 46.17 -11.68 2.26
CA GLY A 165 45.59 -12.06 0.96
C GLY A 165 44.42 -11.19 0.46
N ASN A 166 44.43 -9.87 0.74
CA ASN A 166 43.44 -8.88 0.24
C ASN A 166 41.97 -9.15 0.63
N ARG A 167 41.71 -10.03 1.60
CA ARG A 167 40.35 -10.28 2.09
C ARG A 167 40.00 -9.30 3.20
N ILE A 168 38.95 -8.52 2.96
CA ILE A 168 38.39 -7.59 3.95
C ILE A 168 37.20 -8.26 4.63
N SER A 169 37.32 -8.46 5.94
CA SER A 169 36.23 -8.87 6.82
C SER A 169 35.82 -7.72 7.74
N TRP A 170 34.63 -7.84 8.31
CA TRP A 170 34.00 -6.82 9.13
C TRP A 170 33.52 -7.41 10.44
N LYS A 171 33.74 -6.69 11.52
CA LYS A 171 33.26 -7.04 12.84
C LYS A 171 32.25 -6.03 13.32
N VAL A 172 31.13 -6.51 13.84
CA VAL A 172 30.04 -5.66 14.37
C VAL A 172 30.26 -5.46 15.87
N ALA A 173 30.24 -4.21 16.31
CA ALA A 173 30.29 -3.81 17.70
C ALA A 173 29.16 -2.83 18.01
N LYS A 174 28.79 -2.71 19.29
CA LYS A 174 27.87 -1.67 19.73
C LYS A 174 28.62 -0.34 19.75
N GLU A 175 27.99 0.73 19.28
CA GLU A 175 28.48 2.09 19.52
C GLU A 175 28.49 2.32 21.04
N THR A 176 29.70 2.51 21.59
CA THR A 176 29.95 2.79 23.02
C THR A 176 29.68 4.25 23.33
#